data_AF-A0A6A6C0X0-F1
#
_entry.id   AF-A0A6A6C0X0-F1
#
_cell.length_a   1.000
_cell.length_b   1.000
_cell.length_c   1.000
_cell.angle_alpha   90.00
_cell.angle_beta   90.00
_cell.angle_gamma   90.00
#
_symmetry.space_group_name_H-M   'P 1'
#
loop_
_entity.id
_entity.type
_entity.pdbx_description
1 polymer ?
#
loop_
_entity_poly.entity_id
_entity_poly.type
_entity_poly.pdbx_seq_one_letter_code
_entity_poly.pdbx_strand_id
1 'polypeptide(L)'
;MLDSMNLQNGMTRAMIYNGGLYVIASKSSGEDHRRKTVAILSAMYRALAAAQDRAWIPNIEFIFSVEDMATDVTGSKSQPLWVLARKATERAFFLLPDFGFWAWDNMIEGKNNEIGPYDEVVDKAMFLEEGTDFDSKIPQLVWRGKLSFAPKLRRALLDASGGADWNDIKEINWRVKDNFLSLDEHCKYMFIAHVEGRSYSASLKYRQACRSVIVVHKLQYIQHHHYLLVSDGPHQNYVQVERDFSDLATKMDDLIDNPDKAKMIADNSVQTFRERYLTPAAEACYWRALWQGYGQVSDRAHLWHDSLTGRKVKRGLRYEMFVLLSSEEMLDFKVSSG
;
A
#
# COMPACT_ATOMS: atom_id res chain seq x y z
N MET A 1 -9.68 21.37 -14.69
CA MET A 1 -8.77 21.56 -13.53
C MET A 1 -7.50 20.68 -13.60
N LEU A 2 -7.56 19.45 -14.14
CA LEU A 2 -6.38 18.58 -14.29
C LEU A 2 -5.41 19.03 -15.39
N ASP A 3 -5.88 19.71 -16.44
CA ASP A 3 -5.04 20.19 -17.54
C ASP A 3 -4.00 21.24 -17.13
N SER A 4 -4.21 21.94 -16.02
CA SER A 4 -3.23 22.90 -15.46
C SER A 4 -2.15 22.22 -14.60
N MET A 5 -2.21 20.90 -14.38
CA MET A 5 -1.23 20.18 -13.57
C MET A 5 -0.06 19.71 -14.41
N ASN A 6 1.14 20.17 -14.06
CA ASN A 6 2.38 19.66 -14.64
C ASN A 6 2.76 18.34 -13.95
N LEU A 7 2.78 17.24 -14.70
CA LEU A 7 3.19 15.92 -14.18
C LEU A 7 4.65 15.97 -13.71
N GLN A 8 4.86 15.59 -12.45
CA GLN A 8 6.17 15.37 -11.85
C GLN A 8 6.59 13.90 -11.97
N ASN A 9 7.85 13.60 -11.68
CA ASN A 9 8.30 12.22 -11.56
C ASN A 9 7.46 11.48 -10.51
N GLY A 10 7.13 10.21 -10.78
CA GLY A 10 6.25 9.41 -9.94
C GLY A 10 4.76 9.73 -10.09
N MET A 11 4.34 10.47 -11.13
CA MET A 11 2.93 10.74 -11.43
C MET A 11 2.47 10.13 -12.74
N THR A 12 1.23 9.65 -12.77
CA THR A 12 0.56 9.14 -13.96
C THR A 12 -0.84 9.72 -14.09
N ARG A 13 -1.15 10.24 -15.28
CA ARG A 13 -2.47 10.71 -15.69
C ARG A 13 -3.15 9.61 -16.51
N ALA A 14 -4.31 9.17 -16.03
CA ALA A 14 -5.07 8.09 -16.64
C ALA A 14 -6.56 8.44 -16.73
N MET A 15 -7.28 7.62 -17.48
CA MET A 15 -8.72 7.78 -17.70
C MET A 15 -9.39 6.43 -17.71
N ILE A 16 -10.59 6.37 -17.11
CA ILE A 16 -11.55 5.32 -17.36
C ILE A 16 -12.62 5.89 -18.29
N TYR A 17 -12.86 5.22 -19.41
CA TYR A 17 -13.85 5.64 -20.39
C TYR A 17 -14.59 4.42 -20.94
N ASN A 18 -15.91 4.38 -20.76
CA ASN A 18 -16.79 3.27 -21.12
C ASN A 18 -16.25 1.91 -20.63
N GLY A 19 -15.76 1.89 -19.38
CA GLY A 19 -15.18 0.71 -18.73
C GLY A 19 -13.80 0.27 -19.25
N GLY A 20 -13.17 1.03 -20.16
CA GLY A 20 -11.79 0.81 -20.58
C GLY A 20 -10.81 1.69 -19.81
N LEU A 21 -9.61 1.16 -19.50
CA LEU A 21 -8.52 1.91 -18.90
C LEU A 21 -7.60 2.49 -19.99
N TYR A 22 -7.28 3.77 -19.87
CA TYR A 22 -6.41 4.50 -20.79
C TYR A 22 -5.34 5.26 -20.02
N VAL A 23 -4.10 5.20 -20.50
CA VAL A 23 -2.98 6.01 -20.01
C VAL A 23 -2.83 7.23 -20.92
N ILE A 24 -2.82 8.42 -20.33
CA ILE A 24 -2.69 9.70 -21.05
C ILE A 24 -1.24 10.15 -21.02
N ALA A 25 -0.62 10.13 -19.84
CA ALA A 25 0.78 10.45 -19.63
C ALA A 25 1.29 9.78 -18.36
N SER A 26 2.55 9.38 -18.33
CA SER A 26 3.23 8.78 -17.19
C SER A 26 4.65 9.32 -17.13
N LYS A 27 5.09 9.74 -15.94
CA LYS A 27 6.45 10.23 -15.73
C LYS A 27 7.07 9.50 -14.54
N SER A 28 8.10 8.72 -14.79
CA SER A 28 8.80 7.88 -13.82
C SER A 28 10.26 8.32 -13.74
N SER A 29 10.82 8.41 -12.51
CA SER A 29 12.25 8.72 -12.32
C SER A 29 13.17 7.55 -12.67
N GLY A 30 12.62 6.33 -12.78
CA GLY A 30 13.33 5.11 -13.07
C GLY A 30 12.43 3.87 -13.00
N GLU A 31 13.06 2.69 -13.08
CA GLU A 31 12.35 1.41 -13.19
C GLU A 31 11.42 1.10 -12.01
N ASP A 32 11.78 1.43 -10.77
CA ASP A 32 10.91 1.19 -9.63
C ASP A 32 9.58 1.97 -9.74
N HIS A 33 9.62 3.25 -10.13
CA HIS A 33 8.40 4.04 -10.33
C HIS A 33 7.56 3.52 -11.49
N ARG A 34 8.22 3.09 -12.57
CA ARG A 34 7.54 2.48 -13.72
C ARG A 34 6.83 1.19 -13.31
N ARG A 35 7.50 0.29 -12.59
CA ARG A 35 6.93 -0.98 -12.11
C ARG A 35 5.76 -0.75 -11.15
N LYS A 36 5.89 0.17 -10.19
CA LYS A 36 4.80 0.57 -9.29
C LYS A 36 3.59 1.12 -10.06
N THR A 37 3.84 1.92 -11.10
CA THR A 37 2.81 2.47 -11.98
C THR A 37 2.07 1.37 -12.74
N VAL A 38 2.81 0.44 -13.36
CA VAL A 38 2.22 -0.71 -14.07
C VAL A 38 1.44 -1.61 -13.11
N ALA A 39 1.95 -1.87 -11.91
CA ALA A 39 1.25 -2.64 -10.88
C ALA A 39 -0.11 -2.04 -10.50
N ILE A 40 -0.16 -0.72 -10.26
CA ILE A 40 -1.42 -0.02 -9.96
C ILE A 40 -2.38 -0.05 -11.14
N LEU A 41 -1.90 0.19 -12.37
CA LEU A 41 -2.74 0.13 -13.57
C LEU A 41 -3.25 -1.29 -13.84
N SER A 42 -2.44 -2.32 -13.59
CA SER A 42 -2.86 -3.73 -13.64
C SER A 42 -3.95 -4.04 -12.63
N ALA A 43 -3.82 -3.57 -11.39
CA ALA A 43 -4.84 -3.74 -10.35
C ALA A 43 -6.18 -3.09 -10.76
N MET A 44 -6.13 -1.85 -11.28
CA MET A 44 -7.30 -1.18 -11.84
C MET A 44 -7.90 -1.98 -13.00
N TYR A 45 -7.08 -2.46 -13.94
CA TYR A 45 -7.52 -3.26 -15.08
C TYR A 45 -8.20 -4.56 -14.63
N ARG A 46 -7.64 -5.28 -13.64
CA ARG A 46 -8.26 -6.48 -13.04
C ARG A 46 -9.64 -6.17 -12.48
N ALA A 47 -9.79 -5.07 -11.73
CA ALA A 47 -11.06 -4.66 -11.15
C ALA A 47 -12.11 -4.25 -12.20
N LEU A 48 -11.69 -3.59 -13.29
CA LEU A 48 -12.52 -3.25 -14.45
C LEU A 48 -12.96 -4.50 -15.23
N ALA A 49 -12.02 -5.40 -15.52
CA ALA A 49 -12.27 -6.62 -16.29
C ALA A 49 -13.27 -7.54 -15.58
N ALA A 50 -13.19 -7.61 -14.25
CA ALA A 50 -14.10 -8.39 -13.41
C ALA A 50 -15.45 -7.70 -13.11
N ALA A 51 -15.70 -6.49 -13.60
CA ALA A 51 -16.99 -5.81 -13.40
C ALA A 51 -18.04 -6.38 -14.37
N GLN A 52 -19.17 -6.84 -13.82
CA GLN A 52 -20.27 -7.42 -14.61
C GLN A 52 -20.93 -6.39 -15.53
N ASP A 53 -21.12 -5.16 -15.05
CA ASP A 53 -21.70 -4.08 -15.83
C ASP A 53 -20.75 -2.87 -15.88
N ARG A 54 -20.04 -2.79 -17.00
CA ARG A 54 -19.09 -1.70 -17.27
C ARG A 54 -19.77 -0.35 -17.47
N ALA A 55 -21.07 -0.31 -17.72
CA ALA A 55 -21.82 0.94 -17.97
C ALA A 55 -21.98 1.78 -16.69
N TRP A 56 -21.92 1.18 -15.50
CA TRP A 56 -21.99 1.91 -14.23
C TRP A 56 -20.68 2.57 -13.84
N ILE A 57 -19.57 2.21 -14.48
CA ILE A 57 -18.27 2.77 -14.14
C ILE A 57 -18.17 4.17 -14.76
N PRO A 58 -18.00 5.23 -13.95
CA PRO A 58 -18.07 6.59 -14.45
C PRO A 58 -16.88 6.87 -15.39
N ASN A 59 -17.14 7.72 -16.38
CA ASN A 59 -16.08 8.23 -17.24
C ASN A 59 -15.30 9.30 -16.46
N ILE A 60 -14.14 8.94 -15.93
CA ILE A 60 -13.33 9.79 -15.06
C ILE A 60 -11.90 9.90 -15.59
N GLU A 61 -11.31 11.06 -15.35
CA GLU A 61 -9.92 11.35 -15.63
C GLU A 61 -9.26 11.76 -14.33
N PHE A 62 -8.10 11.19 -14.03
CA PHE A 62 -7.46 11.35 -12.74
C PHE A 62 -5.94 11.31 -12.87
N ILE A 63 -5.27 11.83 -11.83
CA ILE A 63 -3.82 11.73 -11.68
C ILE A 63 -3.57 10.98 -10.38
N PHE A 64 -2.67 10.01 -10.42
CA PHE A 64 -2.18 9.33 -9.23
C PHE A 64 -0.66 9.44 -9.12
N SER A 65 -0.15 9.30 -7.91
CA SER A 65 1.29 9.27 -7.64
C SER A 65 1.71 7.99 -6.91
N VAL A 66 2.89 7.49 -7.28
CA VAL A 66 3.57 6.35 -6.65
C VAL A 66 4.63 6.77 -5.63
N GLU A 67 4.75 8.07 -5.36
CA GLU A 67 5.66 8.62 -4.35
C GLU A 67 5.16 8.35 -2.94
N ASP A 68 6.09 8.28 -1.99
CA ASP A 68 5.78 8.05 -0.59
C ASP A 68 4.95 9.20 0.00
N MET A 69 5.24 10.45 -0.39
CA MET A 69 4.54 11.64 0.12
C MET A 69 3.96 12.48 -1.00
N ALA A 70 2.70 12.88 -0.88
CA ALA A 70 2.05 13.79 -1.82
C ALA A 70 2.83 15.11 -2.01
N THR A 71 3.40 15.63 -0.92
CA THR A 71 4.18 16.88 -0.92
C THR A 71 5.45 16.79 -1.77
N ASP A 72 5.97 15.59 -2.04
CA ASP A 72 7.15 15.41 -2.90
C ASP A 72 6.86 15.81 -4.35
N VAL A 73 5.58 15.77 -4.75
CA VAL A 73 5.14 16.07 -6.13
C VAL A 73 4.19 17.26 -6.24
N THR A 74 3.53 17.65 -5.14
CA THR A 74 2.64 18.84 -5.12
C THR A 74 3.25 20.04 -4.41
N GLY A 75 4.35 19.88 -3.66
CA GLY A 75 4.83 20.89 -2.73
C GLY A 75 3.77 21.22 -1.69
N SER A 76 3.42 22.51 -1.56
CA SER A 76 2.34 22.98 -0.66
C SER A 76 0.96 23.03 -1.33
N LYS A 77 0.85 22.65 -2.61
CA LYS A 77 -0.42 22.77 -3.36
C LYS A 77 -1.39 21.66 -2.98
N SER A 78 -2.65 22.03 -2.78
CA SER A 78 -3.78 21.11 -2.58
C SER A 78 -4.48 20.91 -3.92
N GLN A 79 -4.06 19.90 -4.67
CA GLN A 79 -4.63 19.53 -5.97
C GLN A 79 -5.21 18.11 -5.90
N PRO A 80 -6.27 17.80 -6.68
CA PRO A 80 -6.87 16.47 -6.68
C PRO A 80 -5.87 15.44 -7.22
N LEU A 81 -5.23 14.71 -6.31
CA LEU A 81 -4.24 13.68 -6.58
C LEU A 81 -4.61 12.42 -5.80
N TRP A 82 -4.52 11.27 -6.45
CA TRP A 82 -4.66 9.99 -5.77
C TRP A 82 -3.28 9.51 -5.29
N VAL A 83 -3.17 9.12 -4.02
CA VAL A 83 -1.90 8.87 -3.34
C VAL A 83 -1.96 7.57 -2.52
N LEU A 84 -0.79 6.97 -2.29
CA LEU A 84 -0.65 5.71 -1.55
C LEU A 84 -0.97 5.88 -0.06
N ALA A 85 -0.61 7.03 0.50
CA ALA A 85 -0.88 7.42 1.87
C ALA A 85 -0.95 8.94 2.00
N ARG A 86 -1.62 9.41 3.05
CA ARG A 86 -1.69 10.83 3.41
C ARG A 86 -1.86 11.02 4.91
N LYS A 87 -1.66 12.24 5.41
CA LYS A 87 -2.10 12.61 6.75
C LYS A 87 -3.63 12.75 6.79
N ALA A 88 -4.23 12.57 7.96
CA ALA A 88 -5.67 12.75 8.15
C ALA A 88 -6.16 14.16 7.76
N THR A 89 -5.31 15.18 7.92
CA THR A 89 -5.58 16.58 7.57
C THR A 89 -5.54 16.86 6.07
N GLU A 90 -4.87 16.04 5.26
CA GLU A 90 -4.66 16.25 3.83
C GLU A 90 -5.86 15.78 2.99
N ARG A 91 -7.07 16.26 3.32
CA ARG A 91 -8.33 15.75 2.78
C ARG A 91 -8.53 15.99 1.27
N ALA A 92 -7.69 16.81 0.64
CA ALA A 92 -7.70 17.03 -0.80
C ALA A 92 -7.18 15.82 -1.61
N PHE A 93 -6.43 14.91 -0.98
CA PHE A 93 -5.89 13.73 -1.64
C PHE A 93 -6.78 12.51 -1.42
N PHE A 94 -6.96 11.73 -2.49
CA PHE A 94 -7.71 10.47 -2.47
C PHE A 94 -6.76 9.31 -2.21
N LEU A 95 -7.17 8.34 -1.40
CA LEU A 95 -6.34 7.17 -1.10
C LEU A 95 -6.62 6.06 -2.13
N LEU A 96 -5.56 5.48 -2.69
CA LEU A 96 -5.62 4.32 -3.57
C LEU A 96 -4.95 3.08 -2.94
N PRO A 97 -5.33 1.84 -3.34
CA PRO A 97 -4.59 0.63 -3.00
C PRO A 97 -3.17 0.65 -3.55
N ASP A 98 -2.18 0.38 -2.69
CA ASP A 98 -0.77 0.46 -3.09
C ASP A 98 -0.37 -0.65 -4.08
N PHE A 99 0.68 -0.41 -4.84
CA PHE A 99 1.20 -1.34 -5.87
C PHE A 99 1.45 -2.76 -5.35
N GLY A 100 1.74 -2.93 -4.06
CA GLY A 100 2.02 -4.22 -3.44
C GLY A 100 0.81 -5.16 -3.29
N PHE A 101 -0.42 -4.71 -3.60
CA PHE A 101 -1.56 -5.61 -3.77
C PHE A 101 -1.49 -6.40 -5.10
N TRP A 102 -0.81 -5.85 -6.10
CA TRP A 102 -0.55 -6.55 -7.36
C TRP A 102 0.72 -7.39 -7.28
N ALA A 103 1.86 -6.75 -7.00
CA ALA A 103 3.18 -7.33 -6.75
C ALA A 103 4.19 -6.19 -6.56
N TRP A 104 5.35 -6.48 -5.98
CA TRP A 104 6.47 -5.55 -5.92
C TRP A 104 7.81 -6.23 -6.21
N ASP A 105 8.31 -6.02 -7.41
CA ASP A 105 9.68 -6.35 -7.82
C ASP A 105 10.61 -5.18 -7.45
N ASN A 106 11.07 -5.19 -6.19
CA ASN A 106 12.01 -4.21 -5.68
C ASN A 106 13.45 -4.67 -5.89
N MET A 107 14.21 -3.94 -6.70
CA MET A 107 15.63 -4.19 -6.88
C MET A 107 16.42 -3.49 -5.78
N ILE A 108 16.95 -4.27 -4.83
CA ILE A 108 17.80 -3.76 -3.75
C ILE A 108 19.25 -4.17 -4.04
N GLU A 109 20.09 -3.18 -4.35
CA GLU A 109 21.54 -3.37 -4.60
C GLU A 109 21.82 -4.43 -5.69
N GLY A 110 21.04 -4.41 -6.76
CA GLY A 110 21.20 -5.34 -7.89
C GLY A 110 20.68 -6.75 -7.64
N LYS A 111 20.16 -7.04 -6.44
CA LYS A 111 19.46 -8.29 -6.14
C LYS A 111 17.95 -8.06 -6.19
N ASN A 112 17.27 -9.02 -6.78
CA ASN A 112 15.83 -9.00 -6.84
C ASN A 112 15.25 -9.38 -5.46
N ASN A 113 14.38 -8.52 -4.93
CA ASN A 113 13.65 -8.74 -3.68
C ASN A 113 12.15 -8.73 -4.00
N GLU A 114 11.74 -9.73 -4.78
CA GLU A 114 10.37 -9.89 -5.25
C GLU A 114 9.42 -10.16 -4.09
N ILE A 115 8.32 -9.43 -4.12
CA ILE A 115 7.12 -9.75 -3.36
C ILE A 115 6.04 -10.02 -4.40
N GLY A 116 5.56 -11.26 -4.43
CA GLY A 116 4.51 -11.69 -5.36
C GLY A 116 3.16 -11.01 -5.10
N PRO A 117 2.13 -11.45 -5.81
CA PRO A 117 0.75 -11.09 -5.51
C PRO A 117 0.38 -11.26 -4.04
N TYR A 118 -0.49 -10.38 -3.54
CA TYR A 118 -0.83 -10.38 -2.12
C TYR A 118 -1.49 -11.69 -1.65
N ASP A 119 -2.31 -12.31 -2.50
CA ASP A 119 -2.89 -13.63 -2.25
C ASP A 119 -1.81 -14.73 -2.14
N GLU A 120 -0.77 -14.70 -2.97
CA GLU A 120 0.38 -15.63 -2.83
C GLU A 120 1.12 -15.42 -1.49
N VAL A 121 1.25 -14.18 -1.02
CA VAL A 121 1.85 -13.89 0.29
C VAL A 121 0.97 -14.42 1.42
N VAL A 122 -0.36 -14.28 1.30
CA VAL A 122 -1.32 -14.84 2.25
C VAL A 122 -1.25 -16.36 2.28
N ASP A 123 -1.19 -17.02 1.12
CA ASP A 123 -1.09 -18.48 1.02
C ASP A 123 0.18 -19.00 1.70
N LYS A 124 1.32 -18.31 1.52
CA LYS A 124 2.58 -18.66 2.21
C LYS A 124 2.47 -18.51 3.73
N ALA A 125 1.83 -17.44 4.19
CA ALA A 125 1.60 -17.23 5.62
C ALA A 125 0.70 -18.35 6.19
N MET A 126 -0.40 -18.70 5.50
CA MET A 126 -1.31 -19.77 5.91
C MET A 126 -0.63 -21.13 5.92
N PHE A 127 0.19 -21.44 4.91
CA PHE A 127 0.95 -22.67 4.84
C PHE A 127 1.95 -22.80 5.99
N LEU A 128 2.67 -21.72 6.32
CA LEU A 128 3.61 -21.73 7.45
C LEU A 128 2.90 -21.89 8.81
N GLU A 129 1.67 -21.38 8.92
CA GLU A 129 0.85 -21.47 10.13
C GLU A 129 0.02 -22.75 10.22
N GLU A 130 0.03 -23.59 9.17
CA GLU A 130 -0.73 -24.83 9.14
C GLU A 130 -0.30 -25.77 10.28
N GLY A 131 -1.27 -26.18 11.10
CA GLY A 131 -1.00 -27.02 12.29
C GLY A 131 -0.25 -26.32 13.43
N THR A 132 -0.03 -25.00 13.36
CA THR A 132 0.61 -24.21 14.42
C THR A 132 -0.43 -23.51 15.28
N ASP A 133 -0.51 -23.88 16.56
CA ASP A 133 -1.35 -23.17 17.52
C ASP A 133 -0.74 -21.81 17.87
N PHE A 134 -1.59 -20.82 18.16
CA PHE A 134 -1.13 -19.47 18.51
C PHE A 134 -0.14 -19.51 19.68
N ASP A 135 -0.43 -20.33 20.69
CA ASP A 135 0.36 -20.46 21.92
C ASP A 135 1.73 -21.12 21.69
N SER A 136 1.94 -21.77 20.54
CA SER A 136 3.24 -22.36 20.16
C SER A 136 4.15 -21.40 19.38
N LYS A 137 3.68 -20.20 19.03
CA LYS A 137 4.50 -19.17 18.35
C LYS A 137 5.56 -18.61 19.31
N ILE A 138 6.61 -18.02 18.75
CA ILE A 138 7.70 -17.39 19.51
C ILE A 138 7.13 -16.18 20.27
N PRO A 139 7.19 -16.13 21.61
CA PRO A 139 6.59 -15.06 22.42
C PRO A 139 7.46 -13.79 22.45
N GLN A 140 7.88 -13.33 21.27
CA GLN A 140 8.72 -12.14 21.10
C GLN A 140 8.08 -11.18 20.09
N LEU A 141 8.36 -9.89 20.28
CA LEU A 141 8.06 -8.81 19.35
C LEU A 141 9.15 -8.73 18.29
N VAL A 142 8.78 -9.12 17.06
CA VAL A 142 9.70 -9.09 15.92
C VAL A 142 9.51 -7.84 15.08
N TRP A 143 10.63 -7.27 14.63
CA TRP A 143 10.65 -6.28 13.55
C TRP A 143 11.99 -6.31 12.83
N ARG A 144 11.93 -6.20 11.49
CA ARG A 144 13.09 -6.00 10.62
C ARG A 144 12.86 -4.79 9.72
N GLY A 145 13.78 -3.84 9.76
CA GLY A 145 13.70 -2.66 8.91
C GLY A 145 14.95 -1.79 8.95
N LYS A 146 15.10 -0.94 7.94
CA LYS A 146 16.27 -0.07 7.77
C LYS A 146 16.08 1.20 8.60
N LEU A 147 17.03 1.55 9.47
CA LEU A 147 16.87 2.70 10.38
C LEU A 147 16.87 4.05 9.66
N SER A 148 17.41 4.12 8.43
CA SER A 148 17.45 5.37 7.67
C SER A 148 16.07 5.94 7.32
N PHE A 149 15.00 5.13 7.32
CA PHE A 149 13.64 5.60 7.08
C PHE A 149 12.99 6.00 8.40
N ALA A 150 12.62 7.27 8.59
CA ALA A 150 12.21 7.83 9.88
C ALA A 150 13.17 7.49 11.05
N PRO A 151 14.44 7.97 11.02
CA PRO A 151 15.47 7.56 11.97
C PRO A 151 15.13 7.77 13.44
N LYS A 152 14.41 8.86 13.77
CA LYS A 152 14.00 9.14 15.15
C LYS A 152 13.00 8.09 15.65
N LEU A 153 11.97 7.81 14.84
CA LEU A 153 10.91 6.86 15.18
C LEU A 153 11.43 5.43 15.29
N ARG A 154 12.24 4.98 14.31
CA ARG A 154 12.75 3.61 14.31
C ARG A 154 13.77 3.35 15.41
N ARG A 155 14.60 4.34 15.76
CA ARG A 155 15.48 4.23 16.94
C ARG A 155 14.71 4.20 18.24
N ALA A 156 13.66 5.00 18.38
CA ALA A 156 12.80 4.95 19.57
C ALA A 156 12.22 3.55 19.80
N LEU A 157 11.84 2.81 18.74
CA LEU A 157 11.44 1.40 18.87
C LEU A 157 12.57 0.52 19.42
N LEU A 158 13.79 0.62 18.87
CA LEU A 158 14.94 -0.17 19.34
C LEU A 158 15.23 0.14 20.82
N ASP A 159 15.26 1.43 21.17
CA ASP A 159 15.56 1.89 22.52
C ASP A 159 14.47 1.42 23.52
N ALA A 160 13.19 1.53 23.16
CA ALA A 160 12.07 1.10 24.00
C ALA A 160 11.98 -0.43 24.21
N SER A 161 12.56 -1.21 23.29
CA SER A 161 12.67 -2.67 23.41
C SER A 161 13.94 -3.16 24.10
N GLY A 162 14.88 -2.27 24.40
CA GLY A 162 16.20 -2.63 24.91
C GLY A 162 16.15 -3.42 26.21
N GLY A 163 16.78 -4.58 26.25
CA GLY A 163 16.91 -5.41 27.46
C GLY A 163 15.67 -6.22 27.86
N ALA A 164 14.57 -6.16 27.10
CA ALA A 164 13.40 -6.99 27.34
C ALA A 164 13.55 -8.40 26.77
N ASP A 165 13.07 -9.42 27.48
CA ASP A 165 13.14 -10.82 27.04
C ASP A 165 12.29 -11.09 25.79
N TRP A 166 11.21 -10.32 25.62
CA TRP A 166 10.35 -10.38 24.44
C TRP A 166 10.93 -9.64 23.23
N ASN A 167 12.12 -9.05 23.30
CA ASN A 167 12.68 -8.26 22.21
C ASN A 167 13.33 -9.13 21.11
N ASP A 168 12.79 -9.08 19.89
CA ASP A 168 13.52 -9.45 18.68
C ASP A 168 13.36 -8.37 17.59
N ILE A 169 13.64 -7.11 17.93
CA ILE A 169 13.66 -5.97 17.02
C ILE A 169 15.09 -5.71 16.57
N LYS A 170 15.34 -5.75 15.26
CA LYS A 170 16.68 -5.60 14.69
C LYS A 170 16.68 -4.76 13.41
N GLU A 171 17.76 -4.00 13.22
CA GLU A 171 18.03 -3.38 11.92
C GLU A 171 18.36 -4.46 10.88
N ILE A 172 17.76 -4.34 9.71
CA ILE A 172 18.09 -5.18 8.57
C ILE A 172 19.25 -4.57 7.77
N ASN A 173 20.26 -5.39 7.46
CA ASN A 173 21.31 -5.03 6.52
C ASN A 173 21.16 -5.82 5.22
N TRP A 174 20.62 -5.16 4.19
CA TRP A 174 20.35 -5.77 2.89
C TRP A 174 21.59 -6.25 2.14
N ARG A 175 22.78 -5.64 2.38
CA ARG A 175 24.04 -6.00 1.70
C ARG A 175 24.44 -7.44 1.99
N VAL A 176 24.39 -7.78 3.27
CA VAL A 176 24.83 -9.06 3.82
C VAL A 176 23.68 -9.95 4.26
N LYS A 177 22.43 -9.48 4.09
CA LYS A 177 21.20 -10.11 4.61
C LYS A 177 21.24 -10.39 6.12
N ASP A 178 21.98 -9.58 6.86
CA ASP A 178 22.02 -9.71 8.31
C ASP A 178 20.66 -9.31 8.91
N ASN A 179 20.19 -10.12 9.86
CA ASN A 179 18.86 -10.08 10.45
C ASN A 179 17.70 -10.18 9.43
N PHE A 180 17.93 -10.58 8.18
CA PHE A 180 16.82 -10.72 7.23
C PHE A 180 15.83 -11.78 7.71
N LEU A 181 14.55 -11.44 7.64
CA LEU A 181 13.43 -12.39 7.76
C LEU A 181 12.53 -12.17 6.55
N SER A 182 12.12 -13.26 5.90
CA SER A 182 11.07 -13.19 4.88
C SER A 182 9.74 -12.76 5.50
N LEU A 183 8.78 -12.35 4.67
CA LEU A 183 7.47 -11.90 5.15
C LEU A 183 6.75 -12.99 5.96
N ASP A 184 6.77 -14.22 5.45
CA ASP A 184 6.18 -15.39 6.09
C ASP A 184 6.92 -15.79 7.37
N GLU A 185 8.25 -15.65 7.45
CA GLU A 185 9.00 -15.97 8.67
C GLU A 185 8.59 -15.13 9.89
N HIS A 186 8.03 -13.92 9.67
CA HIS A 186 7.47 -13.12 10.76
C HIS A 186 6.25 -13.81 11.40
N CYS A 187 5.53 -14.66 10.66
CA CYS A 187 4.37 -15.38 11.19
C CYS A 187 4.74 -16.42 12.26
N LYS A 188 6.04 -16.75 12.44
CA LYS A 188 6.51 -17.60 13.56
C LYS A 188 6.38 -16.91 14.93
N TYR A 189 6.23 -15.59 14.95
CA TYR A 189 6.20 -14.78 16.17
C TYR A 189 4.77 -14.45 16.60
N MET A 190 4.54 -14.40 17.91
CA MET A 190 3.26 -13.96 18.48
C MET A 190 3.00 -12.48 18.20
N PHE A 191 4.04 -11.65 18.23
CA PHE A 191 3.92 -10.19 18.14
C PHE A 191 4.77 -9.66 17.00
N ILE A 192 4.19 -8.80 16.16
CA ILE A 192 4.92 -8.18 15.04
C ILE A 192 4.75 -6.66 15.13
N ALA A 193 5.86 -5.93 15.22
CA ALA A 193 5.79 -4.47 15.24
C ALA A 193 5.57 -3.91 13.82
N HIS A 194 4.78 -2.86 13.72
CA HIS A 194 4.67 -2.03 12.53
C HIS A 194 5.19 -0.63 12.81
N VAL A 195 6.06 -0.14 11.92
CA VAL A 195 6.66 1.20 12.03
C VAL A 195 6.64 1.91 10.68
N GLU A 196 6.18 3.16 10.71
CA GLU A 196 6.21 4.06 9.57
C GLU A 196 7.62 4.21 8.96
N GLY A 197 7.65 4.56 7.68
CA GLY A 197 8.86 4.83 6.91
C GLY A 197 9.03 6.33 6.67
N ARG A 198 9.39 6.70 5.44
CA ARG A 198 9.34 8.11 5.02
C ARG A 198 7.93 8.69 5.19
N SER A 199 6.92 7.89 4.85
CA SER A 199 5.50 8.12 5.17
C SER A 199 4.88 6.87 5.80
N TYR A 200 3.98 6.18 5.10
CA TYR A 200 3.50 4.87 5.47
C TYR A 200 4.60 3.80 5.31
N SER A 201 4.33 2.59 5.80
CA SER A 201 5.10 1.42 5.39
C SER A 201 4.18 0.41 4.71
N ALA A 202 4.47 0.09 3.45
CA ALA A 202 3.68 -0.86 2.65
C ALA A 202 3.63 -2.29 3.23
N SER A 203 4.41 -2.56 4.28
CA SER A 203 4.51 -3.86 4.92
C SER A 203 3.44 -4.13 5.97
N LEU A 204 2.55 -3.20 6.31
CA LEU A 204 1.48 -3.47 7.29
C LEU A 204 0.60 -4.65 6.83
N LYS A 205 0.09 -4.59 5.60
CA LYS A 205 -0.78 -5.63 5.04
C LYS A 205 -0.15 -7.03 5.08
N TYR A 206 1.16 -7.14 4.81
CA TYR A 206 1.84 -8.42 4.84
C TYR A 206 1.98 -8.97 6.26
N ARG A 207 2.17 -8.11 7.26
CA ARG A 207 2.15 -8.55 8.68
C ARG A 207 0.76 -9.00 9.10
N GLN A 208 -0.28 -8.30 8.64
CA GLN A 208 -1.69 -8.64 8.89
C GLN A 208 -2.14 -9.94 8.20
N ALA A 209 -1.32 -10.51 7.32
CA ALA A 209 -1.53 -11.85 6.79
C ALA A 209 -1.12 -12.96 7.78
N CYS A 210 -0.31 -12.66 8.79
CA CYS A 210 0.02 -13.60 9.85
C CYS A 210 -1.06 -13.58 10.94
N ARG A 211 -1.33 -14.73 11.55
CA ARG A 211 -2.07 -14.87 12.79
C ARG A 211 -1.20 -14.47 13.98
N SER A 212 -0.83 -13.20 14.02
CA SER A 212 0.01 -12.57 15.04
C SER A 212 -0.64 -11.26 15.51
N VAL A 213 -0.33 -10.83 16.73
CA VAL A 213 -0.73 -9.52 17.24
C VAL A 213 0.13 -8.45 16.59
N ILE A 214 -0.50 -7.50 15.91
CA ILE A 214 0.20 -6.39 15.27
C ILE A 214 0.29 -5.23 16.26
N VAL A 215 1.52 -4.85 16.62
CA VAL A 215 1.78 -3.72 17.52
C VAL A 215 2.14 -2.50 16.68
N VAL A 216 1.34 -1.44 16.76
CA VAL A 216 1.41 -0.28 15.87
C VAL A 216 1.51 0.99 16.69
N HIS A 217 2.52 1.82 16.46
CA HIS A 217 2.56 3.14 17.07
C HIS A 217 1.44 4.03 16.52
N LYS A 218 1.07 5.11 17.24
CA LYS A 218 0.13 6.12 16.72
C LYS A 218 0.60 6.60 15.34
N LEU A 219 -0.17 6.20 14.32
CA LEU A 219 0.14 6.48 12.91
C LEU A 219 -0.09 7.95 12.61
N GLN A 220 0.79 8.51 11.78
CA GLN A 220 0.63 9.86 11.24
C GLN A 220 0.02 9.81 9.84
N TYR A 221 0.29 8.73 9.11
CA TYR A 221 -0.17 8.48 7.76
C TYR A 221 -1.24 7.38 7.74
N ILE A 222 -2.27 7.62 6.95
CA ILE A 222 -3.36 6.68 6.71
C ILE A 222 -3.25 6.12 5.29
N GLN A 223 -3.45 4.81 5.15
CA GLN A 223 -3.74 4.17 3.87
C GLN A 223 -5.25 3.88 3.76
N HIS A 224 -5.68 3.47 2.57
CA HIS A 224 -7.08 3.26 2.24
C HIS A 224 -7.84 2.30 3.18
N HIS A 225 -7.19 1.34 3.82
CA HIS A 225 -7.80 0.35 4.72
C HIS A 225 -7.60 0.66 6.21
N HIS A 226 -6.84 1.69 6.58
CA HIS A 226 -6.51 1.97 7.99
C HIS A 226 -7.71 2.38 8.85
N TYR A 227 -8.84 2.75 8.24
CA TYR A 227 -10.09 3.02 8.97
C TYR A 227 -10.71 1.77 9.62
N LEU A 228 -10.21 0.58 9.27
CA LEU A 228 -10.62 -0.71 9.85
C LEU A 228 -9.79 -1.11 11.08
N LEU A 229 -8.76 -0.32 11.43
CA LEU A 229 -7.96 -0.56 12.62
C LEU A 229 -8.78 -0.24 13.88
N VAL A 230 -8.91 -1.22 14.77
CA VAL A 230 -9.66 -1.11 16.03
C VAL A 230 -8.70 -1.41 17.19
N SER A 231 -8.46 -0.42 18.05
CA SER A 231 -7.43 -0.44 19.09
C SER A 231 -7.89 -1.00 20.44
N ASP A 232 -9.18 -1.20 20.64
CA ASP A 232 -9.77 -1.61 21.91
C ASP A 232 -11.11 -2.33 21.74
N GLY A 233 -11.61 -2.90 22.84
CA GLY A 233 -12.89 -3.58 22.90
C GLY A 233 -12.89 -4.98 22.27
N PRO A 234 -14.08 -5.60 22.15
CA PRO A 234 -14.21 -6.98 21.68
C PRO A 234 -13.73 -7.22 20.25
N HIS A 235 -13.69 -6.16 19.45
CA HIS A 235 -13.25 -6.20 18.04
C HIS A 235 -11.83 -5.67 17.86
N GLN A 236 -11.06 -5.50 18.94
CA GLN A 236 -9.67 -5.09 18.86
C GLN A 236 -8.90 -6.02 17.91
N ASN A 237 -8.24 -5.43 16.91
CA ASN A 237 -7.52 -6.16 15.85
C ASN A 237 -6.05 -5.73 15.71
N TYR A 238 -5.61 -4.80 16.55
CA TYR A 238 -4.20 -4.45 16.72
C TYR A 238 -3.98 -3.82 18.10
N VAL A 239 -2.73 -3.69 18.50
CA VAL A 239 -2.34 -2.99 19.74
C VAL A 239 -1.72 -1.66 19.38
N GLN A 240 -2.34 -0.57 19.83
CA GLN A 240 -1.78 0.76 19.66
C GLN A 240 -0.82 1.11 20.81
N VAL A 241 0.36 1.61 20.44
CA VAL A 241 1.35 2.22 21.36
C VAL A 241 1.53 3.71 21.03
N GLU A 242 2.10 4.47 21.95
CA GLU A 242 2.48 5.86 21.73
C GLU A 242 3.45 6.01 20.56
N ARG A 243 3.47 7.21 19.96
CA ARG A 243 4.26 7.44 18.74
C ARG A 243 5.76 7.25 18.98
N ASP A 244 6.23 7.54 20.16
CA ASP A 244 7.62 7.37 20.60
C ASP A 244 7.88 6.05 21.31
N PHE A 245 6.89 5.14 21.34
CA PHE A 245 6.96 3.84 22.00
C PHE A 245 7.15 3.90 23.53
N SER A 246 6.82 5.03 24.17
CA SER A 246 7.01 5.21 25.62
C SER A 246 6.23 4.21 26.48
N ASP A 247 5.12 3.68 25.97
CA ASP A 247 4.25 2.69 26.64
C ASP A 247 4.44 1.26 26.09
N LEU A 248 5.41 1.02 25.21
CA LEU A 248 5.60 -0.27 24.54
C LEU A 248 5.79 -1.41 25.53
N ALA A 249 6.68 -1.24 26.52
CA ALA A 249 6.99 -2.28 27.50
C ALA A 249 5.73 -2.70 28.28
N THR A 250 4.98 -1.72 28.81
CA THR A 250 3.74 -1.99 29.54
C THR A 250 2.69 -2.71 28.68
N LYS A 251 2.59 -2.38 27.38
CA LYS A 251 1.68 -3.06 26.46
C LYS A 251 2.13 -4.49 26.14
N MET A 252 3.43 -4.72 26.01
CA MET A 252 3.97 -6.05 25.77
C MET A 252 3.81 -6.97 27.00
N ASP A 253 4.10 -6.46 28.19
CA ASP A 253 3.92 -7.22 29.43
C ASP A 253 2.45 -7.63 29.62
N ASP A 254 1.50 -6.72 29.38
CA ASP A 254 0.06 -7.02 29.39
C ASP A 254 -0.34 -8.10 28.37
N LEU A 255 0.26 -8.12 27.18
CA LEU A 255 -0.03 -9.15 26.16
C LEU A 255 0.53 -10.52 26.54
N ILE A 256 1.71 -10.54 27.16
CA ILE A 256 2.39 -11.78 27.60
C ILE A 256 1.65 -12.37 28.80
N ASP A 257 1.23 -11.53 29.74
CA ASP A 257 0.48 -11.94 30.93
C ASP A 257 -0.97 -12.36 30.63
N ASN A 258 -1.49 -11.98 29.45
CA ASN A 258 -2.87 -12.27 29.02
C ASN A 258 -2.91 -12.94 27.63
N PRO A 259 -2.47 -14.20 27.49
CA PRO A 259 -2.37 -14.89 26.20
C PRO A 259 -3.72 -15.02 25.48
N ASP A 260 -4.83 -15.20 26.19
CA ASP A 260 -6.17 -15.24 25.60
C ASP A 260 -6.54 -13.92 24.91
N LYS A 261 -6.14 -12.79 25.49
CA LYS A 261 -6.32 -11.46 24.90
C LYS A 261 -5.47 -11.31 23.66
N ALA A 262 -4.20 -11.71 23.72
CA ALA A 262 -3.30 -11.68 22.56
C ALA A 262 -3.86 -12.52 21.40
N LYS A 263 -4.30 -13.75 21.69
CA LYS A 263 -4.91 -14.66 20.72
C LYS A 263 -6.17 -14.05 20.10
N MET A 264 -7.07 -13.49 20.91
CA MET A 264 -8.27 -12.80 20.41
C MET A 264 -7.93 -11.67 19.44
N ILE A 265 -6.94 -10.84 19.76
CA ILE A 265 -6.52 -9.72 18.89
C ILE A 265 -5.94 -10.26 17.56
N ALA A 266 -5.12 -11.30 17.61
CA ALA A 266 -4.56 -11.94 16.43
C ALA A 266 -5.65 -12.56 15.53
N ASP A 267 -6.62 -13.26 16.13
CA ASP A 267 -7.75 -13.87 15.43
C ASP A 267 -8.65 -12.79 14.78
N ASN A 268 -8.92 -11.68 15.50
CA ASN A 268 -9.67 -10.53 14.96
C ASN A 268 -8.93 -9.85 13.79
N SER A 269 -7.60 -9.73 13.87
CA SER A 269 -6.76 -9.20 12.79
C SER A 269 -6.89 -10.05 11.53
N VAL A 270 -6.76 -11.36 11.66
CA VAL A 270 -6.94 -12.33 10.56
C VAL A 270 -8.32 -12.21 9.94
N GLN A 271 -9.37 -12.26 10.76
CA GLN A 271 -10.75 -12.20 10.28
C GLN A 271 -11.04 -10.88 9.55
N THR A 272 -10.50 -9.77 10.05
CA THR A 272 -10.71 -8.45 9.46
C THR A 272 -9.93 -8.30 8.17
N PHE A 273 -8.61 -8.51 8.21
CA PHE A 273 -7.72 -8.12 7.13
C PHE A 273 -7.49 -9.25 6.14
N ARG A 274 -6.98 -10.40 6.60
CA ARG A 274 -6.64 -11.55 5.75
C ARG A 274 -7.86 -12.13 5.04
N GLU A 275 -8.95 -12.34 5.78
CA GLU A 275 -10.10 -13.11 5.28
C GLU A 275 -11.19 -12.25 4.65
N ARG A 276 -11.22 -10.95 4.92
CA ARG A 276 -12.32 -10.08 4.50
C ARG A 276 -11.88 -8.86 3.71
N TYR A 277 -11.16 -7.94 4.33
CA TYR A 277 -10.99 -6.58 3.78
C TYR A 277 -9.74 -6.36 2.93
N LEU A 278 -8.75 -7.29 2.94
CA LEU A 278 -7.57 -7.23 2.07
C LEU A 278 -7.56 -8.32 0.99
N THR A 279 -8.66 -9.05 0.81
CA THR A 279 -8.80 -10.05 -0.26
C THR A 279 -8.77 -9.40 -1.65
N PRO A 280 -8.44 -10.15 -2.72
CA PRO A 280 -8.52 -9.62 -4.10
C PRO A 280 -9.90 -9.06 -4.46
N ALA A 281 -10.97 -9.65 -3.92
CA ALA A 281 -12.33 -9.15 -4.10
C ALA A 281 -12.57 -7.81 -3.38
N ALA A 282 -12.06 -7.66 -2.15
CA ALA A 282 -12.16 -6.42 -1.41
C ALA A 282 -11.34 -5.29 -2.04
N GLU A 283 -10.15 -5.59 -2.57
CA GLU A 283 -9.35 -4.62 -3.33
C GLU A 283 -10.13 -4.12 -4.57
N ALA A 284 -10.70 -5.03 -5.35
CA ALA A 284 -11.53 -4.67 -6.51
C ALA A 284 -12.78 -3.88 -6.10
N CYS A 285 -13.37 -4.18 -4.94
CA CYS A 285 -14.48 -3.41 -4.37
C CYS A 285 -14.06 -1.97 -4.05
N TYR A 286 -12.91 -1.79 -3.39
CA TYR A 286 -12.39 -0.46 -3.07
C TYR A 286 -12.10 0.35 -4.33
N TRP A 287 -11.50 -0.25 -5.37
CA TRP A 287 -11.30 0.41 -6.65
C TRP A 287 -12.60 0.96 -7.24
N ARG A 288 -13.67 0.15 -7.26
CA ARG A 288 -14.98 0.58 -7.74
C ARG A 288 -15.57 1.69 -6.87
N ALA A 289 -15.46 1.58 -5.54
CA ALA A 289 -15.93 2.61 -4.62
C ALA A 289 -15.19 3.94 -4.82
N LEU A 290 -13.87 3.89 -5.03
CA LEU A 290 -13.04 5.06 -5.34
C LEU A 290 -13.49 5.73 -6.64
N TRP A 291 -13.71 4.96 -7.72
CA TRP A 291 -14.17 5.52 -8.99
C TRP A 291 -15.54 6.17 -8.87
N GLN A 292 -16.48 5.53 -8.17
CA GLN A 292 -17.81 6.12 -7.93
C GLN A 292 -17.73 7.41 -7.12
N GLY A 293 -17.00 7.39 -5.99
CA GLY A 293 -16.84 8.57 -5.13
C GLY A 293 -16.12 9.72 -5.83
N TYR A 294 -15.06 9.42 -6.59
CA TYR A 294 -14.35 10.44 -7.38
C TYR A 294 -15.18 10.95 -8.54
N GLY A 295 -15.96 10.09 -9.20
CA GLY A 295 -16.86 10.47 -10.29
C GLY A 295 -17.95 11.47 -9.89
N GLN A 296 -18.31 11.54 -8.59
CA GLN A 296 -19.27 12.52 -8.08
C GLN A 296 -18.69 13.94 -7.97
N VAL A 297 -17.37 14.08 -7.94
CA VAL A 297 -16.68 15.36 -7.70
C VAL A 297 -15.71 15.73 -8.80
N SER A 298 -15.66 14.95 -9.89
CA SER A 298 -14.80 15.19 -11.05
C SER A 298 -15.61 15.49 -12.30
N ASP A 299 -15.00 16.24 -13.21
CA ASP A 299 -15.55 16.46 -14.54
C ASP A 299 -15.61 15.13 -15.31
N ARG A 300 -16.66 14.95 -16.12
CA ARG A 300 -16.78 13.76 -16.98
C ARG A 300 -15.63 13.72 -17.98
N ALA A 301 -14.96 12.59 -18.07
CA ALA A 301 -13.85 12.41 -19.00
C ALA A 301 -14.33 12.26 -20.45
N HIS A 302 -13.55 12.84 -21.36
CA HIS A 302 -13.75 12.74 -22.81
C HIS A 302 -12.53 12.09 -23.46
N LEU A 303 -12.70 10.94 -24.11
CA LEU A 303 -11.60 10.24 -24.78
C LEU A 303 -11.09 10.96 -26.05
N TRP A 304 -11.97 11.73 -26.69
CA TRP A 304 -11.68 12.41 -27.95
C TRP A 304 -11.71 13.92 -27.72
N HIS A 305 -10.81 14.65 -28.39
CA HIS A 305 -10.91 16.10 -28.55
C HIS A 305 -10.82 16.48 -30.02
N ASP A 306 -11.38 17.63 -30.37
CA ASP A 306 -11.26 18.19 -31.71
C ASP A 306 -9.93 18.94 -31.83
N SER A 307 -9.13 18.58 -32.82
CA SER A 307 -7.91 19.31 -33.16
C SER A 307 -8.23 20.67 -33.78
N LEU A 308 -7.24 21.55 -33.86
CA LEU A 308 -7.33 22.82 -34.60
C LEU A 308 -7.68 22.62 -36.09
N THR A 309 -7.47 21.41 -36.62
CA THR A 309 -7.78 21.02 -38.00
C THR A 309 -9.15 20.31 -38.14
N GLY A 310 -9.95 20.26 -37.08
CA GLY A 310 -11.28 19.62 -37.06
C GLY A 310 -11.25 18.09 -37.05
N ARG A 311 -10.08 17.47 -36.83
CA ARG A 311 -9.93 16.01 -36.72
C ARG A 311 -10.09 15.59 -35.26
N LYS A 312 -10.77 14.47 -35.02
CA LYS A 312 -10.86 13.88 -33.68
C LYS A 312 -9.56 13.18 -33.33
N VAL A 313 -8.89 13.65 -32.28
CA VAL A 313 -7.66 13.06 -31.75
C VAL A 313 -7.97 12.32 -30.45
N LYS A 314 -7.45 11.10 -30.32
CA LYS A 314 -7.62 10.25 -29.14
C LYS A 314 -6.65 10.70 -28.03
N ARG A 315 -7.15 10.93 -26.82
CA ARG A 315 -6.38 11.46 -25.66
C ARG A 315 -5.61 10.40 -24.86
N GLY A 316 -5.81 9.11 -25.14
CA GLY A 316 -5.33 8.02 -24.29
C GLY A 316 -4.92 6.78 -25.06
N LEU A 317 -3.85 6.12 -24.62
CA LEU A 317 -3.48 4.78 -25.06
C LEU A 317 -4.17 3.74 -24.19
N ARG A 318 -4.82 2.75 -24.82
CA ARG A 318 -5.43 1.60 -24.11
C ARG A 318 -4.38 0.92 -23.23
N TYR A 319 -4.72 0.57 -21.99
CA TYR A 319 -3.76 -0.05 -21.06
C TYR A 319 -3.11 -1.31 -21.62
N GLU A 320 -3.87 -2.13 -22.35
CA GLU A 320 -3.39 -3.37 -22.97
C GLU A 320 -2.32 -3.12 -24.04
N MET A 321 -2.30 -1.94 -24.67
CA MET A 321 -1.21 -1.52 -25.55
C MET A 321 -0.08 -0.85 -24.78
N PHE A 322 -0.42 -0.03 -23.78
CA PHE A 322 0.57 0.65 -22.95
C PHE A 322 1.51 -0.34 -22.26
N VAL A 323 0.99 -1.46 -21.74
CA VAL A 323 1.80 -2.48 -21.06
C VAL A 323 2.77 -3.23 -21.99
N LEU A 324 2.60 -3.10 -23.31
CA LEU A 324 3.48 -3.70 -24.32
C LEU A 324 4.60 -2.75 -24.80
N LEU A 325 4.58 -1.49 -24.36
CA LEU A 325 5.66 -0.54 -24.66
C LEU A 325 6.98 -1.00 -24.02
N SER A 326 8.10 -0.55 -24.59
CA SER A 326 9.41 -0.74 -23.95
C SER A 326 9.49 0.04 -22.63
N SER A 327 10.45 -0.35 -21.79
CA SER A 327 10.72 0.36 -20.53
C SER A 327 10.96 1.85 -20.76
N GLU A 328 11.79 2.18 -21.75
CA GLU A 328 12.16 3.54 -22.13
C GLU A 328 10.93 4.36 -22.52
N GLU A 329 10.04 3.80 -23.33
CA GLU A 329 8.80 4.46 -23.75
C GLU A 329 7.84 4.72 -22.57
N MET A 330 7.83 3.86 -21.55
CA MET A 330 6.95 4.03 -20.39
C MET A 330 7.49 5.05 -19.36
N LEU A 331 8.80 5.29 -19.32
CA LEU A 331 9.43 6.15 -18.32
C LEU A 331 8.97 7.62 -18.45
N ASP A 332 8.83 8.13 -19.67
CA ASP A 332 8.29 9.47 -19.96
C ASP A 332 7.26 9.38 -21.08
N PHE A 333 6.19 8.64 -20.82
CA PHE A 333 5.12 8.42 -21.77
C PHE A 333 4.19 9.63 -21.85
N LYS A 334 3.88 10.07 -23.07
CA LYS A 334 2.79 11.01 -23.35
C LYS A 334 2.14 10.64 -24.68
N VAL A 335 0.80 10.58 -24.71
CA VAL A 335 0.08 10.36 -25.96
C VAL A 335 0.43 11.47 -26.96
N SER A 336 0.84 11.07 -28.16
CA SER A 336 1.10 11.99 -29.25
C SER A 336 -0.18 12.75 -29.61
N SER A 337 -0.15 14.07 -29.47
CA SER A 337 -1.12 14.98 -30.06
C SER A 337 -0.84 15.04 -31.56
N GLY A 338 -1.43 14.12 -32.31
CA GLY A 338 -1.30 14.06 -33.77
C GLY A 338 -1.84 15.28 -34.49
#